data_AF-A0A5C4UV76-F1
#
_entry.id   AF-A0A5C4UV76-F1
#
_cell.length_a   1.000
_cell.length_b   1.000
_cell.length_c   1.000
_cell.angle_alpha   90.00
_cell.angle_beta   90.00
_cell.angle_gamma   90.00
#
_symmetry.space_group_name_H-M   'P 1'
#
loop_
_entity.id
_entity.type
_entity.pdbx_description
1 polymer ?
#
loop_
_entity_poly.entity_id
_entity_poly.type
_entity_poly.pdbx_seq_one_letter_code
_entity_poly.pdbx_strand_id
1 'polypeptide(L)'
;MAKFSFTGATKTNIARAVLGATVLASGLGAHMGTASAAEKPPAAAADAPVNHAKTAQQTKIAVTANQVLALAKSQVGVSEDANGGGTPYQKWYAASQRAAETIARDGGNRAAYLNAAWCSMFVSWVGEQSGARPQIGWDAYTVAHAKWFAANHRFGSVAKPGAVVFFSWSGSKNLNDINHVGFVEKDNHDGTISTIEGNTGNGEVEERVRPKSQVVGYGYPDYAG
;
A
#
# COMPACT_ATOMS: atom_id res chain seq x y z
N MET A 1 -10.66 -10.95 -39.47
CA MET A 1 -10.26 -12.28 -38.95
C MET A 1 -8.76 -12.24 -38.68
N ALA A 2 -8.36 -12.21 -37.41
CA ALA A 2 -6.97 -12.39 -37.01
C ALA A 2 -6.99 -13.11 -35.65
N LYS A 3 -6.44 -14.33 -35.63
CA LYS A 3 -6.39 -15.23 -34.48
C LYS A 3 -5.12 -14.92 -33.69
N PHE A 4 -5.26 -14.63 -32.40
CA PHE A 4 -4.14 -14.70 -31.45
C PHE A 4 -4.44 -15.82 -30.45
N SER A 5 -3.66 -16.89 -30.55
CA SER A 5 -3.67 -18.02 -29.63
C SER A 5 -2.78 -17.71 -28.42
N PHE A 6 -3.34 -17.78 -27.21
CA PHE A 6 -2.59 -17.82 -25.96
C PHE A 6 -2.37 -19.27 -25.54
N THR A 7 -1.14 -19.75 -25.53
CA THR A 7 -0.76 -20.98 -24.83
C THR A 7 -0.22 -20.61 -23.45
N GLY A 8 -1.05 -20.81 -22.42
CA GLY A 8 -0.64 -20.74 -21.01
C GLY A 8 0.04 -22.04 -20.60
N ALA A 9 1.21 -21.94 -19.95
CA ALA A 9 1.89 -23.07 -19.33
C ALA A 9 1.49 -23.17 -17.85
N THR A 10 0.84 -24.28 -17.50
CA THR A 10 0.47 -24.71 -16.14
C THR A 10 1.71 -25.06 -15.31
N LYS A 11 1.78 -24.60 -14.06
CA LYS A 11 2.76 -25.07 -13.05
C LYS A 11 2.08 -26.04 -12.10
N THR A 12 2.63 -27.26 -12.05
CA THR A 12 2.22 -28.38 -11.21
C THR A 12 2.76 -28.23 -9.78
N ASN A 13 1.91 -28.52 -8.79
CA ASN A 13 2.28 -28.67 -7.38
C ASN A 13 2.93 -30.03 -7.13
N ILE A 14 3.97 -30.10 -6.30
CA ILE A 14 4.45 -31.36 -5.71
C ILE A 14 4.61 -31.18 -4.19
N ALA A 15 4.17 -32.23 -3.50
CA ALA A 15 3.92 -32.34 -2.07
C ALA A 15 5.16 -32.71 -1.22
N ARG A 16 5.01 -32.37 0.07
CA ARG A 16 5.42 -33.08 1.30
C ARG A 16 6.65 -34.00 1.28
N ALA A 17 7.55 -33.76 2.23
CA ALA A 17 8.40 -34.79 2.83
C ALA A 17 8.23 -34.77 4.36
N VAL A 18 7.93 -35.96 4.90
CA VAL A 18 7.97 -36.34 6.31
C VAL A 18 9.37 -36.89 6.59
N LEU A 19 9.95 -36.60 7.76
CA LEU A 19 10.93 -37.49 8.39
C LEU A 19 10.81 -37.38 9.91
N GLY A 20 10.50 -38.51 10.55
CA GLY A 20 10.50 -38.66 12.00
C GLY A 20 11.84 -39.15 12.53
N ALA A 21 11.99 -39.10 13.86
CA ALA A 21 12.83 -40.02 14.63
C ALA A 21 12.36 -40.03 16.09
N THR A 22 12.22 -41.23 16.63
CA THR A 22 11.76 -41.61 17.98
C THR A 22 12.91 -42.27 18.73
N VAL A 23 13.11 -41.99 20.03
CA VAL A 23 13.67 -42.89 21.09
C VAL A 23 13.24 -42.29 22.46
N LEU A 24 12.29 -42.86 23.24
CA LEU A 24 12.42 -43.84 24.37
C LEU A 24 13.41 -43.40 25.48
N ALA A 25 13.22 -43.53 26.81
CA ALA A 25 12.20 -44.15 27.67
C ALA A 25 12.45 -43.80 29.17
N SER A 26 11.39 -43.94 29.99
CA SER A 26 11.30 -44.43 31.38
C SER A 26 11.94 -43.70 32.59
N GLY A 27 11.09 -43.43 33.60
CA GLY A 27 11.48 -43.28 35.01
C GLY A 27 10.26 -43.13 35.93
N LEU A 28 9.83 -44.23 36.58
CA LEU A 28 8.77 -44.28 37.58
C LEU A 28 9.14 -43.52 38.87
N GLY A 29 8.16 -42.85 39.47
CA GLY A 29 8.25 -42.33 40.84
C GLY A 29 6.90 -41.82 41.32
N ALA A 30 6.06 -42.73 41.83
CA ALA A 30 4.79 -42.39 42.46
C ALA A 30 5.02 -42.09 43.95
N HIS A 31 4.59 -40.91 44.40
CA HIS A 31 4.20 -40.67 45.78
C HIS A 31 2.88 -39.92 45.79
N MET A 32 1.85 -40.57 46.33
CA MET A 32 0.57 -39.95 46.66
C MET A 32 0.71 -39.17 47.97
N GLY A 33 0.19 -37.94 47.98
CA GLY A 33 0.02 -37.12 49.17
C GLY A 33 -1.04 -36.06 48.89
N THR A 34 -2.19 -36.22 49.53
CA THR A 34 -3.41 -35.43 49.41
C THR A 34 -3.26 -34.00 49.94
N ALA A 35 -3.77 -32.99 49.24
CA ALA A 35 -4.52 -31.87 49.83
C ALA A 35 -5.14 -30.98 48.74
N SER A 36 -6.46 -30.82 48.82
CA SER A 36 -7.27 -29.91 48.02
C SER A 36 -7.14 -28.48 48.56
N ALA A 37 -6.84 -27.52 47.69
CA ALA A 37 -7.11 -26.11 47.93
C ALA A 37 -7.47 -25.46 46.60
N ALA A 38 -8.74 -25.10 46.46
CA ALA A 38 -9.30 -24.43 45.30
C ALA A 38 -8.68 -23.03 45.14
N GLU A 39 -8.00 -22.79 44.03
CA GLU A 39 -7.50 -21.46 43.67
C GLU A 39 -8.53 -20.77 42.78
N LYS A 40 -8.99 -19.61 43.27
CA LYS A 40 -9.98 -18.71 42.69
C LYS A 40 -9.47 -18.15 41.35
N PRO A 41 -10.29 -18.09 40.28
CA PRO A 41 -9.85 -17.49 39.01
C PRO A 41 -9.58 -15.99 39.18
N PRO A 42 -8.52 -15.43 38.55
CA PRO A 42 -8.25 -14.00 38.63
C PRO A 42 -9.35 -13.21 37.92
N ALA A 43 -9.84 -12.19 38.60
CA ALA A 43 -10.89 -11.29 38.17
C ALA A 43 -10.53 -10.59 36.86
N ALA A 44 -11.52 -10.47 35.98
CA ALA A 44 -11.50 -9.63 34.79
C ALA A 44 -11.08 -8.20 35.17
N ALA A 45 -9.95 -7.74 34.62
CA ALA A 45 -9.57 -6.34 34.68
C ALA A 45 -10.58 -5.56 33.85
N ALA A 46 -11.30 -4.67 34.53
CA ALA A 46 -12.26 -3.75 33.93
C ALA A 46 -11.60 -2.88 32.85
N ASP A 47 -12.27 -2.77 31.71
CA ASP A 47 -11.92 -1.87 30.61
C ASP A 47 -11.79 -0.44 31.12
N ALA A 48 -10.55 0.07 31.16
CA ALA A 48 -10.30 1.49 31.27
C ALA A 48 -10.78 2.16 29.97
N PRO A 49 -11.56 3.27 30.04
CA PRO A 49 -12.02 3.93 28.84
C PRO A 49 -10.81 4.50 28.11
N VAL A 50 -10.50 3.91 26.95
CA VAL A 50 -9.55 4.49 26.00
C VAL A 50 -10.07 5.86 25.59
N ASN A 51 -9.37 6.91 26.03
CA ASN A 51 -9.63 8.28 25.64
C ASN A 51 -9.44 8.45 24.13
N HIS A 52 -10.50 8.22 23.35
CA HIS A 52 -10.58 8.49 21.90
C HIS A 52 -10.33 9.98 21.55
N ALA A 53 -10.29 10.86 22.55
CA ALA A 53 -9.99 12.28 22.39
C ALA A 53 -8.50 12.56 22.03
N LYS A 54 -7.55 11.67 22.37
CA LYS A 54 -6.14 11.85 21.98
C LYS A 54 -5.82 11.44 20.55
N THR A 55 -6.63 10.56 19.95
CA THR A 55 -6.43 10.06 18.58
C THR A 55 -6.84 11.08 17.52
N ALA A 56 -7.83 11.94 17.81
CA ALA A 56 -8.30 12.98 16.87
C ALA A 56 -7.38 14.22 16.79
N GLN A 57 -6.47 14.41 17.75
CA GLN A 57 -5.47 15.50 17.74
C GLN A 57 -4.18 15.11 16.99
N GLN A 58 -3.96 13.84 16.72
CA GLN A 58 -2.83 13.35 15.95
C GLN A 58 -3.15 13.42 14.46
N THR A 59 -2.35 14.20 13.74
CA THR A 59 -2.05 14.17 12.29
C THR A 59 -2.21 15.49 11.55
N LYS A 60 -2.44 16.64 12.22
CA LYS A 60 -2.22 17.92 11.54
C LYS A 60 -0.74 18.03 11.13
N ILE A 61 -0.46 18.07 9.84
CA ILE A 61 0.89 18.21 9.29
C ILE A 61 1.13 19.67 8.87
N ALA A 62 2.40 20.11 8.86
CA ALA A 62 2.78 21.44 8.40
C ALA A 62 3.06 21.49 6.88
N VAL A 63 2.76 20.42 6.15
CA VAL A 63 3.07 20.24 4.73
C VAL A 63 1.89 20.68 3.89
N THR A 64 2.12 21.56 2.93
CA THR A 64 1.08 22.02 1.98
C THR A 64 1.00 21.10 0.76
N ALA A 65 -0.13 21.15 0.04
CA ALA A 65 -0.29 20.45 -1.23
C ALA A 65 0.81 20.84 -2.24
N ASN A 66 1.17 22.12 -2.28
CA ASN A 66 2.19 22.64 -3.20
C ASN A 66 3.58 22.08 -2.90
N GLN A 67 3.93 21.88 -1.62
CA GLN A 67 5.21 21.26 -1.26
C GLN A 67 5.27 19.80 -1.71
N VAL A 68 4.18 19.05 -1.56
CA VAL A 68 4.07 17.67 -2.07
C VAL A 68 4.21 17.64 -3.59
N LEU A 69 3.48 18.51 -4.30
CA LEU A 69 3.53 18.57 -5.76
C LEU A 69 4.90 19.02 -6.26
N ALA A 70 5.54 19.99 -5.61
CA ALA A 70 6.89 20.43 -5.96
C ALA A 70 7.91 19.28 -5.80
N LEU A 71 7.79 18.51 -4.72
CA LEU A 71 8.63 17.33 -4.53
C LEU A 71 8.36 16.27 -5.59
N ALA A 72 7.09 15.94 -5.88
CA ALA A 72 6.74 14.99 -6.93
C ALA A 72 7.28 15.46 -8.30
N LYS A 73 7.15 16.75 -8.61
CA LYS A 73 7.62 17.35 -9.87
C LYS A 73 9.14 17.33 -10.01
N SER A 74 9.87 17.47 -8.90
CA SER A 74 11.34 17.36 -8.89
C SER A 74 11.85 15.99 -9.35
N GLN A 75 10.98 14.97 -9.37
CA GLN A 75 11.30 13.61 -9.76
C GLN A 75 11.05 13.31 -11.24
N VAL A 76 10.48 14.24 -12.01
CA VAL A 76 10.21 14.04 -13.44
C VAL A 76 11.49 13.67 -14.18
N GLY A 77 11.41 12.62 -15.00
CA GLY A 77 12.55 12.05 -15.73
C GLY A 77 13.30 10.93 -15.00
N VAL A 78 12.97 10.63 -13.74
CA VAL A 78 13.44 9.38 -13.11
C VAL A 78 12.79 8.19 -13.82
N SER A 79 13.61 7.29 -14.36
CA SER A 79 13.17 6.13 -15.13
C SER A 79 13.62 4.80 -14.53
N GLU A 80 12.88 3.74 -14.85
CA GLU A 80 13.27 2.37 -14.56
C GLU A 80 14.36 1.88 -15.52
N ASP A 81 15.13 0.87 -15.08
CA ASP A 81 16.06 0.16 -15.95
C ASP A 81 15.33 -0.84 -16.87
N ALA A 82 16.08 -1.48 -17.77
CA ALA A 82 15.53 -2.43 -18.74
C ALA A 82 14.80 -3.64 -18.14
N ASN A 83 14.92 -3.88 -16.82
CA ASN A 83 14.22 -4.96 -16.12
C ASN A 83 12.92 -4.49 -15.45
N GLY A 84 12.50 -3.24 -15.66
CA GLY A 84 11.36 -2.63 -14.97
C GLY A 84 11.68 -2.22 -13.53
N GLY A 85 12.97 -2.09 -13.21
CA GLY A 85 13.48 -1.92 -11.86
C GLY A 85 14.38 -0.72 -11.67
N GLY A 86 15.17 -0.75 -10.60
CA GLY A 86 16.30 0.16 -10.43
C GLY A 86 15.96 1.56 -9.89
N THR A 87 14.67 1.91 -9.77
CA THR A 87 14.25 3.22 -9.28
C THR A 87 14.54 3.40 -7.77
N PRO A 88 14.75 4.64 -7.29
CA PRO A 88 14.87 4.91 -5.86
C PRO A 88 13.61 4.50 -5.07
N TYR A 89 12.44 4.53 -5.70
CA TYR A 89 11.16 4.22 -5.05
C TYR A 89 11.02 2.73 -4.72
N GLN A 90 11.37 1.86 -5.67
CA GLN A 90 11.37 0.41 -5.46
C GLN A 90 12.38 0.00 -4.40
N LYS A 91 13.61 0.54 -4.48
CA LYS A 91 14.69 0.29 -3.50
C LYS A 91 14.26 0.71 -2.09
N TRP A 92 13.72 1.91 -1.94
CA TRP A 92 13.20 2.41 -0.67
C TRP A 92 12.06 1.53 -0.14
N TYR A 93 11.08 1.21 -0.98
CA TYR A 93 9.93 0.43 -0.55
C TYR A 93 10.35 -0.98 -0.09
N ALA A 94 11.19 -1.67 -0.87
CA ALA A 94 11.71 -2.99 -0.54
C ALA A 94 12.50 -3.03 0.79
N ALA A 95 13.16 -1.94 1.15
CA ALA A 95 13.90 -1.80 2.40
C ALA A 95 13.00 -1.47 3.61
N SER A 96 11.83 -0.88 3.37
CA SER A 96 10.95 -0.36 4.41
C SER A 96 10.32 -1.43 5.32
N GLN A 97 9.83 -0.99 6.50
CA GLN A 97 8.93 -1.81 7.32
C GLN A 97 7.65 -2.19 6.56
N ARG A 98 7.13 -1.27 5.72
CA ARG A 98 5.88 -1.50 4.98
C ARG A 98 5.97 -2.71 4.06
N ALA A 99 7.12 -2.93 3.42
CA ALA A 99 7.31 -4.13 2.60
C ALA A 99 7.12 -5.42 3.41
N ALA A 100 7.54 -5.47 4.68
CA ALA A 100 7.31 -6.64 5.52
C ALA A 100 5.81 -6.81 5.83
N GLU A 101 5.10 -5.72 6.11
CA GLU A 101 3.65 -5.73 6.36
C GLU A 101 2.86 -6.18 5.14
N THR A 102 3.20 -5.69 3.94
CA THR A 102 2.53 -6.08 2.70
C THR A 102 2.88 -7.50 2.29
N ILE A 103 4.10 -7.99 2.53
CA ILE A 103 4.43 -9.41 2.36
C ILE A 103 3.61 -10.30 3.30
N ALA A 104 3.42 -9.89 4.56
CA ALA A 104 2.57 -10.65 5.48
C ALA A 104 1.10 -10.66 5.05
N ARG A 105 0.62 -9.57 4.45
CA ARG A 105 -0.75 -9.44 3.94
C ARG A 105 -0.99 -10.21 2.63
N ASP A 106 -0.07 -10.09 1.68
CA ASP A 106 -0.29 -10.44 0.27
C ASP A 106 0.60 -11.62 -0.20
N GLY A 107 1.58 -12.03 0.62
CA GLY A 107 2.63 -12.97 0.23
C GLY A 107 3.75 -12.31 -0.57
N GLY A 108 4.70 -13.13 -1.04
CA GLY A 108 5.86 -12.68 -1.82
C GLY A 108 7.12 -12.47 -0.98
N ASN A 109 8.04 -11.64 -1.48
CA ASN A 109 9.31 -11.34 -0.81
C ASN A 109 9.82 -9.95 -1.19
N ARG A 110 10.80 -9.42 -0.45
CA ARG A 110 11.33 -8.06 -0.65
C ARG A 110 11.95 -7.85 -2.04
N ALA A 111 12.63 -8.86 -2.58
CA ALA A 111 13.27 -8.75 -3.89
C ALA A 111 12.24 -8.57 -5.02
N ALA A 112 11.03 -9.09 -4.86
CA ALA A 112 9.95 -8.91 -5.84
C ALA A 112 9.60 -7.43 -6.07
N TYR A 113 9.76 -6.56 -5.06
CA TYR A 113 9.49 -5.13 -5.21
C TYR A 113 10.51 -4.39 -6.08
N LEU A 114 11.72 -4.94 -6.27
CA LEU A 114 12.81 -4.25 -6.97
C LEU A 114 12.57 -4.07 -8.47
N ASN A 115 11.71 -4.90 -9.06
CA ASN A 115 11.32 -4.88 -10.48
C ASN A 115 9.79 -4.87 -10.66
N ALA A 116 9.04 -4.52 -9.62
CA ALA A 116 7.57 -4.47 -9.68
C ALA A 116 7.10 -3.11 -10.22
N ALA A 117 5.89 -3.07 -10.78
CA ALA A 117 5.21 -1.81 -11.08
C ALA A 117 5.20 -0.89 -9.84
N TRP A 118 5.64 0.35 -10.02
CA TRP A 118 6.08 1.21 -8.90
C TRP A 118 5.31 2.53 -8.77
N CYS A 119 4.22 2.72 -9.51
CA CYS A 119 3.38 3.92 -9.42
C CYS A 119 2.94 4.26 -7.98
N SER A 120 2.47 3.28 -7.22
CA SER A 120 2.06 3.50 -5.82
C SER A 120 3.25 3.60 -4.85
N MET A 121 4.38 2.97 -5.18
CA MET A 121 5.63 3.16 -4.42
C MET A 121 6.15 4.59 -4.56
N PHE A 122 6.05 5.18 -5.74
CA PHE A 122 6.37 6.59 -5.97
C PHE A 122 5.50 7.52 -5.11
N VAL A 123 4.17 7.36 -5.15
CA VAL A 123 3.25 8.16 -4.31
C VAL A 123 3.56 7.99 -2.82
N SER A 124 3.82 6.74 -2.39
CA SER A 124 4.20 6.43 -1.00
C SER A 124 5.52 7.09 -0.60
N TRP A 125 6.51 7.08 -1.51
CA TRP A 125 7.81 7.70 -1.28
C TRP A 125 7.69 9.21 -1.18
N VAL A 126 6.93 9.86 -2.07
CA VAL A 126 6.68 11.31 -2.00
C VAL A 126 6.04 11.66 -0.67
N GLY A 127 5.05 10.89 -0.20
CA GLY A 127 4.42 11.11 1.10
C GLY A 127 5.39 10.97 2.27
N GLU A 128 6.27 9.97 2.25
CA GLU A 128 7.33 9.83 3.27
C GLU A 128 8.28 11.04 3.25
N GLN A 129 8.84 11.36 2.08
CA GLN A 129 9.88 12.39 1.94
C GLN A 129 9.37 13.80 2.21
N SER A 130 8.09 14.08 1.91
CA SER A 130 7.49 15.37 2.21
C SER A 130 7.08 15.51 3.69
N GLY A 131 7.10 14.43 4.48
CA GLY A 131 6.53 14.38 5.81
C GLY A 131 4.99 14.28 5.84
N ALA A 132 4.35 14.07 4.68
CA ALA A 132 2.89 13.97 4.55
C ALA A 132 2.36 12.53 4.62
N ARG A 133 3.20 11.52 4.90
CA ARG A 133 2.79 10.11 4.99
C ARG A 133 1.57 9.87 5.88
N PRO A 134 1.39 10.50 7.06
CA PRO A 134 0.16 10.29 7.85
C PRO A 134 -1.12 10.70 7.11
N GLN A 135 -1.00 11.60 6.13
CA GLN A 135 -2.10 12.09 5.30
C GLN A 135 -2.21 11.38 3.95
N ILE A 136 -1.09 10.93 3.37
CA ILE A 136 -1.09 10.26 2.06
C ILE A 136 -1.26 8.74 2.19
N GLY A 137 -0.83 8.14 3.30
CA GLY A 137 -0.70 6.70 3.40
C GLY A 137 0.53 6.18 2.65
N TRP A 138 0.69 4.86 2.62
CA TRP A 138 1.77 4.20 1.90
C TRP A 138 1.43 2.73 1.61
N ASP A 139 1.55 2.32 0.35
CA ASP A 139 1.38 0.94 -0.11
C ASP A 139 1.98 0.80 -1.52
N ALA A 140 2.47 -0.40 -1.86
CA ALA A 140 2.88 -0.72 -3.22
C ALA A 140 1.70 -1.12 -4.09
N TYR A 141 0.60 -1.57 -3.49
CA TYR A 141 -0.59 -1.99 -4.22
C TYR A 141 -1.63 -0.86 -4.30
N THR A 142 -1.94 -0.43 -5.51
CA THR A 142 -2.86 0.68 -5.80
C THR A 142 -4.24 0.51 -5.17
N VAL A 143 -4.81 -0.69 -5.24
CA VAL A 143 -6.13 -1.00 -4.65
C VAL A 143 -6.09 -0.89 -3.12
N ALA A 144 -5.04 -1.41 -2.47
CA ALA A 144 -4.88 -1.29 -1.03
C ALA A 144 -4.71 0.17 -0.60
N HIS A 145 -3.96 0.95 -1.37
CA HIS A 145 -3.76 2.38 -1.13
C HIS A 145 -5.08 3.16 -1.22
N ALA A 146 -5.89 2.92 -2.26
CA ALA A 146 -7.21 3.55 -2.39
C ALA A 146 -8.16 3.14 -1.26
N LYS A 147 -8.17 1.85 -0.89
CA LYS A 147 -8.94 1.33 0.24
C LYS A 147 -8.51 1.96 1.57
N TRP A 148 -7.23 2.28 1.76
CA TRP A 148 -6.77 3.01 2.94
C TRP A 148 -7.41 4.40 3.02
N PHE A 149 -7.44 5.17 1.93
CA PHE A 149 -8.15 6.46 1.91
C PHE A 149 -9.65 6.30 2.20
N ALA A 150 -10.29 5.29 1.61
CA ALA A 150 -11.71 5.02 1.84
C ALA A 150 -11.99 4.66 3.32
N ALA A 151 -11.16 3.80 3.92
CA ALA A 151 -11.25 3.43 5.33
C ALA A 151 -10.99 4.60 6.29
N ASN A 152 -10.27 5.63 5.84
CA ASN A 152 -10.04 6.86 6.59
C ASN A 152 -11.04 7.97 6.23
N HIS A 153 -12.16 7.65 5.56
CA HIS A 153 -13.20 8.61 5.14
C HIS A 153 -12.70 9.77 4.27
N ARG A 154 -11.63 9.53 3.51
CA ARG A 154 -10.90 10.56 2.74
C ARG A 154 -10.77 10.17 1.28
N PHE A 155 -11.84 9.59 0.73
CA PHE A 155 -11.94 9.21 -0.68
C PHE A 155 -13.20 9.82 -1.30
N GLY A 156 -13.09 10.37 -2.50
CA GLY A 156 -14.24 10.97 -3.22
C GLY A 156 -14.00 11.17 -4.71
N SER A 157 -14.80 12.05 -5.32
CA SER A 157 -14.94 12.19 -6.78
C SER A 157 -14.49 13.54 -7.36
N VAL A 158 -14.03 14.46 -6.51
CA VAL A 158 -13.61 15.81 -6.92
C VAL A 158 -12.09 15.88 -7.00
N ALA A 159 -11.56 16.32 -8.15
CA ALA A 159 -10.14 16.59 -8.33
C ALA A 159 -9.72 17.84 -7.54
N LYS A 160 -8.63 17.73 -6.79
CA LYS A 160 -8.03 18.85 -6.04
C LYS A 160 -6.50 18.76 -6.15
N PRO A 161 -5.77 19.89 -6.25
CA PRO A 161 -4.32 19.87 -6.20
C PRO A 161 -3.80 19.09 -4.98
N GLY A 162 -2.84 18.20 -5.21
CA GLY A 162 -2.24 17.34 -4.19
C GLY A 162 -3.08 16.13 -3.77
N ALA A 163 -4.29 15.95 -4.31
CA ALA A 163 -5.04 14.71 -4.13
C ALA A 163 -4.34 13.54 -4.83
N VAL A 164 -4.46 12.35 -4.25
CA VAL A 164 -3.97 11.11 -4.87
C VAL A 164 -5.06 10.58 -5.80
N VAL A 165 -4.83 10.57 -7.11
CA VAL A 165 -5.80 10.07 -8.10
C VAL A 165 -5.56 8.60 -8.40
N PHE A 166 -6.64 7.83 -8.50
CA PHE A 166 -6.61 6.41 -8.84
C PHE A 166 -7.36 6.15 -10.15
N PHE A 167 -6.75 5.39 -11.06
CA PHE A 167 -7.27 5.14 -12.40
C PHE A 167 -7.63 3.68 -12.64
N SER A 168 -8.66 3.47 -13.45
CA SER A 168 -8.96 2.21 -14.12
C SER A 168 -9.02 2.44 -15.63
N TRP A 169 -8.22 1.70 -16.39
CA TRP A 169 -8.16 1.87 -17.84
C TRP A 169 -9.44 1.44 -18.56
N SER A 170 -10.21 0.57 -17.91
CA SER A 170 -11.57 0.20 -18.35
C SER A 170 -12.60 1.31 -18.14
N GLY A 171 -12.27 2.34 -17.36
CA GLY A 171 -13.22 3.34 -16.89
C GLY A 171 -14.08 2.88 -15.70
N SER A 172 -13.86 1.67 -15.17
CA SER A 172 -14.54 1.17 -13.97
C SER A 172 -14.45 2.16 -12.80
N LYS A 173 -15.48 2.16 -11.95
CA LYS A 173 -15.53 2.95 -10.70
C LYS A 173 -15.36 2.06 -9.46
N ASN A 174 -15.02 0.79 -9.66
CA ASN A 174 -14.74 -0.14 -8.58
C ASN A 174 -13.29 0.02 -8.09
N LEU A 175 -13.10 0.11 -6.78
CA LEU A 175 -11.78 0.17 -6.16
C LEU A 175 -10.91 -1.05 -6.48
N ASN A 176 -11.50 -2.21 -6.75
CA ASN A 176 -10.75 -3.42 -7.08
C ASN A 176 -10.20 -3.43 -8.52
N ASP A 177 -10.68 -2.52 -9.38
CA ASP A 177 -10.27 -2.44 -10.79
C ASP A 177 -9.22 -1.36 -11.04
N ILE A 178 -8.61 -0.82 -9.97
CA ILE A 178 -7.59 0.24 -10.07
C ILE A 178 -6.30 -0.34 -10.64
N ASN A 179 -5.83 0.27 -11.73
CA ASN A 179 -4.60 -0.09 -12.41
C ASN A 179 -3.43 0.83 -12.06
N HIS A 180 -3.70 2.10 -11.75
CA HIS A 180 -2.66 3.12 -11.67
C HIS A 180 -3.01 4.23 -10.68
N VAL A 181 -1.99 4.98 -10.24
CA VAL A 181 -2.12 6.06 -9.25
C VAL A 181 -1.11 7.18 -9.53
N GLY A 182 -1.46 8.41 -9.18
CA GLY A 182 -0.55 9.56 -9.19
C GLY A 182 -1.07 10.71 -8.35
N PHE A 183 -0.45 11.88 -8.48
CA PHE A 183 -0.94 13.12 -7.86
C PHE A 183 -1.67 14.01 -8.86
N VAL A 184 -2.77 14.62 -8.43
CA VAL A 184 -3.43 15.68 -9.19
C VAL A 184 -2.65 16.98 -9.03
N GLU A 185 -2.20 17.56 -10.13
CA GLU A 185 -1.66 18.92 -10.14
C GLU A 185 -2.81 19.93 -10.23
N LYS A 186 -3.74 19.75 -11.18
CA LYS A 186 -4.94 20.59 -11.34
C LYS A 186 -6.07 19.91 -12.11
N ASP A 187 -7.31 20.39 -11.91
CA ASP A 187 -8.44 20.15 -12.81
C ASP A 187 -8.33 21.12 -14.00
N ASN A 188 -8.49 20.61 -15.22
CA ASN A 188 -8.40 21.42 -16.44
C ASN A 188 -9.76 22.02 -16.85
N HIS A 189 -10.84 21.62 -16.18
CA HIS A 189 -12.22 22.08 -16.44
C HIS A 189 -12.75 21.75 -17.85
N ASP A 190 -12.10 20.84 -18.57
CA ASP A 190 -12.48 20.34 -19.90
C ASP A 190 -12.74 18.83 -19.92
N GLY A 191 -12.93 18.23 -18.73
CA GLY A 191 -13.06 16.79 -18.54
C GLY A 191 -11.73 16.06 -18.37
N THR A 192 -10.61 16.78 -18.33
CA THR A 192 -9.28 16.23 -18.04
C THR A 192 -8.67 16.78 -16.74
N ILE A 193 -7.62 16.12 -16.26
CA ILE A 193 -6.79 16.56 -15.14
C ILE A 193 -5.32 16.52 -15.56
N SER A 194 -4.52 17.45 -15.03
CA SER A 194 -3.06 17.38 -15.09
C SER A 194 -2.54 16.66 -13.85
N THR A 195 -1.57 15.76 -14.03
CA THR A 195 -1.08 14.85 -12.98
C THR A 195 0.43 14.70 -13.02
N ILE A 196 1.01 14.28 -11.90
CA ILE A 196 2.39 13.80 -11.78
C ILE A 196 2.34 12.33 -11.36
N GLU A 197 2.85 11.46 -12.21
CA GLU A 197 2.71 10.01 -12.10
C GLU A 197 4.08 9.34 -12.19
N GLY A 198 4.31 8.31 -11.37
CA GLY A 198 5.45 7.41 -11.52
C GLY A 198 5.04 6.13 -12.23
N ASN A 199 5.98 5.46 -12.90
CA ASN A 199 5.73 4.25 -13.70
C ASN A 199 4.64 4.48 -14.76
N THR A 200 4.70 5.62 -15.43
CA THR A 200 3.88 5.94 -16.60
C THR A 200 4.77 6.00 -17.84
N GLY A 201 4.14 6.03 -19.03
CA GLY A 201 4.86 6.04 -20.30
C GLY A 201 5.71 4.78 -20.45
N ASN A 202 7.01 4.97 -20.62
CA ASN A 202 8.00 3.89 -20.72
C ASN A 202 8.69 3.61 -19.38
N GLY A 203 7.94 3.71 -18.27
CA GLY A 203 8.46 3.45 -16.94
C GLY A 203 9.21 4.65 -16.37
N GLU A 204 8.61 5.83 -16.45
CA GLU A 204 9.20 7.08 -15.96
C GLU A 204 8.28 7.79 -14.97
N VAL A 205 8.83 8.79 -14.28
CA VAL A 205 8.04 9.85 -13.66
C VAL A 205 7.76 10.93 -14.71
N GLU A 206 6.49 11.15 -15.02
CA GLU A 206 6.05 12.15 -16.01
C GLU A 206 4.93 13.05 -15.49
N GLU A 207 4.85 14.24 -16.07
CA GLU A 207 3.63 15.04 -16.07
C GLU A 207 2.68 14.52 -17.16
N ARG A 208 1.42 14.26 -16.82
CA ARG A 208 0.42 13.70 -17.73
C ARG A 208 -0.84 14.55 -17.76
N VAL A 209 -1.57 14.46 -18.87
CA VAL A 209 -2.97 14.89 -18.95
C VAL A 209 -3.83 13.63 -19.09
N ARG A 210 -4.78 13.43 -18.18
CA ARG A 210 -5.62 12.23 -18.11
C ARG A 210 -7.10 12.57 -18.20
N PRO A 211 -7.92 11.79 -18.92
CA PRO A 211 -9.36 11.99 -18.93
C PRO A 211 -10.00 11.55 -17.60
N LYS A 212 -10.92 12.35 -17.07
CA LYS A 212 -11.65 12.03 -15.83
C LYS A 212 -12.54 10.78 -15.97
N SER A 213 -12.87 10.38 -17.21
CA SER A 213 -13.61 9.14 -17.48
C SER A 213 -12.88 7.88 -17.00
N GLN A 214 -11.55 7.91 -16.92
CA GLN A 214 -10.73 6.80 -16.41
C GLN A 214 -10.49 6.84 -14.90
N VAL A 215 -10.94 7.89 -14.21
CA VAL A 215 -10.72 8.03 -12.77
C VAL A 215 -11.73 7.18 -12.00
N VAL A 216 -11.21 6.39 -11.06
CA VAL A 216 -12.02 5.66 -10.06
C VAL A 216 -12.41 6.61 -8.92
N GLY A 217 -11.45 7.39 -8.44
CA GLY A 217 -11.66 8.44 -7.44
C GLY A 217 -10.36 9.06 -6.95
N TYR A 218 -10.46 9.85 -5.89
CA TYR A 218 -9.39 10.67 -5.35
C TYR A 218 -9.27 10.47 -3.84
N GLY A 219 -8.06 10.21 -3.36
CA GLY A 219 -7.68 10.27 -1.95
C GLY A 219 -7.35 11.71 -1.53
N TYR A 220 -7.80 12.13 -0.35
CA TYR A 220 -7.71 13.51 0.15
C TYR A 220 -6.79 13.66 1.36
N PRO A 221 -5.49 13.90 1.17
CA PRO A 221 -4.58 14.47 2.17
C PRO A 221 -5.16 15.70 2.90
N ASP A 222 -5.12 15.73 4.24
CA ASP A 222 -5.41 16.95 5.02
C ASP A 222 -4.13 17.76 5.19
N TYR A 223 -3.82 18.58 4.19
CA TYR A 223 -2.62 19.41 4.14
C TYR A 223 -2.73 20.66 5.01
N ALA A 224 -1.57 21.27 5.31
CA ALA A 224 -1.55 22.65 5.76
C ALA A 224 -2.13 23.57 4.67
N GLY A 225 -2.91 24.56 5.12
CA GLY A 225 -3.52 25.59 4.27
C GLY A 225 -2.54 26.60 3.72
#